data_AF-A0A497Q8D7-F1
#
_entry.id   AF-A0A497Q8D7-F1
#
_cell.length_a   1.000
_cell.length_b   1.000
_cell.length_c   1.000
_cell.angle_alpha   90.00
_cell.angle_beta   90.00
_cell.angle_gamma   90.00
#
_symmetry.space_group_name_H-M   'P 1'
#
loop_
_entity.id
_entity.type
_entity.pdbx_description
1 polymer ?
#
loop_
_entity_poly.entity_id
_entity_poly.type
_entity_poly.pdbx_seq_one_letter_code
_entity_poly.pdbx_strand_id
1 'polypeptide(L)'
;MAFVVDTTGSMKDDIRAVKDRLFDIVDHITRRTEGLEIRFAVVSYRDHPPQDLSYVTRVFDFTSKVKKIHKQISKLKPSLGGDPPEAVADGLYDARTKLSWAPDAYKVLLLIGDAPPHGRAYNTLKDDYWPDG
;
A
#
# COMPACT_ATOMS: atom_id res chain seq x y z
N MET A 1 2.90 -7.52 -9.77
CA MET A 1 1.95 -7.38 -8.65
C MET A 1 2.36 -6.20 -7.78
N ALA A 2 1.44 -5.31 -7.44
CA ALA A 2 1.69 -4.19 -6.55
C ALA A 2 0.93 -4.37 -5.23
N PHE A 3 1.58 -4.10 -4.11
CA PHE A 3 0.95 -4.03 -2.80
C PHE A 3 0.73 -2.56 -2.45
N VAL A 4 -0.52 -2.16 -2.19
CA VAL A 4 -0.87 -0.82 -1.72
C VAL A 4 -1.25 -0.95 -0.25
N VAL A 5 -0.42 -0.44 0.65
CA VAL A 5 -0.45 -0.80 2.06
C VAL A 5 -0.65 0.42 2.93
N ASP A 6 -1.72 0.38 3.71
CA ASP A 6 -1.95 1.30 4.81
C ASP A 6 -0.82 1.21 5.84
N THR A 7 -0.25 2.37 6.20
CA THR A 7 0.78 2.49 7.23
C THR A 7 0.43 3.56 8.26
N THR A 8 -0.87 3.71 8.56
CA THR A 8 -1.41 4.63 9.56
C THR A 8 -1.45 3.96 10.94
N GLY A 9 -2.09 4.62 11.91
CA GLY A 9 -1.92 4.32 13.31
C GLY A 9 -2.76 3.13 13.75
N SER A 10 -3.93 2.98 13.11
CA SER A 10 -4.88 1.88 13.31
C SER A 10 -4.23 0.53 12.99
N MET A 11 -3.40 0.49 11.94
CA MET A 11 -2.67 -0.69 11.48
C MET A 11 -1.58 -1.19 12.45
N LYS A 12 -1.37 -0.56 13.62
CA LYS A 12 -0.25 -0.87 14.51
C LYS A 12 -0.21 -2.32 14.98
N ASP A 13 -1.38 -2.90 15.28
CA ASP A 13 -1.47 -4.27 15.78
C ASP A 13 -1.44 -5.29 14.62
N ASP A 14 -1.83 -4.88 13.41
CA ASP A 14 -1.88 -5.74 12.23
C ASP A 14 -0.60 -5.72 11.39
N ILE A 15 0.21 -4.67 11.44
CA ILE A 15 1.33 -4.47 10.50
C ILE A 15 2.32 -5.64 10.49
N ARG A 16 2.51 -6.32 11.63
CA ARG A 16 3.36 -7.50 11.71
C ARG A 16 2.77 -8.65 10.90
N ALA A 17 1.49 -8.96 11.12
CA ALA A 17 0.79 -10.01 10.38
C ALA A 17 0.74 -9.67 8.88
N VAL A 18 0.48 -8.41 8.52
CA VAL A 18 0.51 -7.94 7.13
C VAL A 18 1.87 -8.23 6.49
N LYS A 19 2.98 -7.84 7.13
CA LYS A 19 4.33 -8.12 6.61
C LYS A 19 4.57 -9.61 6.40
N ASP A 20 4.23 -10.44 7.38
CA ASP A 20 4.43 -11.88 7.33
C ASP A 20 3.63 -12.49 6.16
N ARG A 21 2.38 -12.06 5.95
CA ARG A 21 1.57 -12.48 4.80
C ARG A 21 2.09 -12.00 3.46
N LEU A 22 2.62 -10.78 3.39
CA LEU A 22 3.23 -10.28 2.15
C LEU A 22 4.50 -11.06 1.80
N PHE A 23 5.32 -11.43 2.78
CA PHE A 23 6.46 -12.35 2.56
C PHE A 23 5.98 -13.70 2.02
N ASP A 24 4.98 -14.31 2.67
CA ASP A 24 4.40 -15.58 2.23
C ASP A 24 3.91 -15.51 0.77
N ILE A 25 3.21 -14.44 0.40
CA ILE A 25 2.69 -14.22 -0.95
C ILE A 25 3.84 -14.12 -1.96
N VAL A 26 4.85 -13.29 -1.68
CA VAL A 26 6.00 -13.12 -2.59
C VAL A 26 6.71 -14.45 -2.81
N ASP A 27 7.01 -15.16 -1.73
CA ASP A 27 7.72 -16.44 -1.78
C ASP A 27 6.89 -17.53 -2.47
N HIS A 28 5.59 -17.60 -2.19
CA HIS A 28 4.70 -18.59 -2.77
C HIS A 28 4.48 -18.37 -4.26
N ILE A 29 4.24 -17.12 -4.69
CA ILE A 29 4.13 -16.78 -6.10
C ILE A 29 5.43 -17.14 -6.81
N THR A 30 6.58 -16.65 -6.31
CA THR A 30 7.88 -16.89 -6.95
C THR A 30 8.17 -18.38 -7.16
N ARG A 31 7.84 -19.24 -6.18
CA ARG A 31 7.99 -20.70 -6.31
C ARG A 31 7.01 -21.35 -7.29
N ARG A 32 5.77 -20.86 -7.37
CA ARG A 32 4.71 -21.46 -8.21
C ARG A 32 4.83 -21.11 -9.69
N THR A 33 5.62 -20.10 -10.02
CA THR A 33 5.71 -19.51 -11.35
C THR A 33 7.14 -19.53 -11.89
N GLU A 34 7.89 -20.58 -11.57
CA GLU A 34 9.22 -20.79 -12.11
C GLU A 34 9.17 -20.74 -13.66
N GLY A 35 10.01 -19.89 -14.26
CA GLY A 35 10.03 -19.64 -15.70
C GLY A 35 9.19 -18.44 -16.18
N LEU A 36 8.41 -17.79 -15.31
CA LEU A 36 7.70 -16.54 -15.63
C LEU A 36 8.43 -15.31 -15.09
N GLU A 37 8.36 -14.20 -15.83
CA GLU A 37 8.84 -12.91 -15.32
C GLU A 37 7.80 -12.30 -14.37
N ILE A 38 8.14 -12.20 -13.09
CA ILE A 38 7.30 -11.55 -12.08
C ILE A 38 8.07 -10.43 -11.41
N ARG A 39 7.37 -9.31 -11.26
CA ARG A 39 7.86 -8.13 -10.56
C ARG A 39 6.88 -7.73 -9.47
N PHE A 40 7.44 -7.32 -8.33
CA PHE A 40 6.70 -6.85 -7.17
C PHE A 40 7.00 -5.38 -6.90
N ALA A 41 5.99 -4.62 -6.50
CA ALA A 41 6.10 -3.23 -6.09
C ALA A 41 5.34 -3.00 -4.77
N VAL A 42 5.69 -1.94 -4.05
CA VAL A 42 4.99 -1.51 -2.84
C VAL A 42 4.69 -0.02 -2.94
N VAL A 43 3.44 0.35 -2.71
CA VAL A 43 3.06 1.72 -2.39
C VAL A 43 2.54 1.70 -0.96
N SER A 44 3.15 2.44 -0.05
CA SER A 44 2.57 2.64 1.28
C SER A 44 1.92 4.01 1.33
N TYR A 45 0.73 4.10 1.89
CA TYR A 45 0.06 5.36 2.12
C TYR A 45 -0.17 5.60 3.62
N ARG A 46 -0.42 6.86 3.96
CA ARG A 46 -0.86 7.32 5.27
C ARG A 46 -1.98 8.34 5.08
N ASP A 47 -1.95 9.40 5.87
CA ASP A 47 -2.86 10.51 5.78
C ASP A 47 -2.16 11.80 5.34
N HIS A 48 -2.95 12.80 5.00
CA HIS A 48 -2.59 14.15 4.65
C HIS A 48 -2.18 14.98 5.87
N PRO A 49 -1.38 16.05 5.70
CA PRO A 49 -1.17 17.04 6.75
C PRO A 49 -2.45 17.83 7.04
N PRO A 50 -2.89 18.06 8.30
CA PRO A 50 -2.08 17.97 9.52
C PRO A 50 -2.10 16.61 10.24
N GLN A 51 -2.88 15.64 9.77
CA GLN A 51 -3.04 14.33 10.40
C GLN A 51 -1.73 13.55 10.48
N ASP A 52 -0.98 13.51 9.38
CA ASP A 52 0.40 13.01 9.32
C ASP A 52 1.29 14.01 8.56
N LEU A 53 2.45 14.34 9.12
CA LEU A 53 3.43 15.28 8.57
C LEU A 53 4.61 14.62 7.84
N SER A 54 4.63 13.28 7.78
CA SER A 54 5.77 12.51 7.29
C SER A 54 5.72 12.21 5.79
N TYR A 55 4.61 11.69 5.28
CA TYR A 55 4.32 11.45 3.87
C TYR A 55 2.88 10.99 3.70
N VAL A 56 2.25 11.36 2.59
CA VAL A 56 0.95 10.80 2.15
C VAL A 56 1.17 9.46 1.47
N THR A 57 2.09 9.39 0.51
CA THR A 57 2.47 8.16 -0.19
C THR A 57 3.98 7.95 -0.28
N ARG A 58 4.40 6.69 -0.33
CA ARG A 58 5.77 6.28 -0.66
C ARG A 58 5.74 5.15 -1.66
N VAL A 59 6.45 5.34 -2.76
CA VAL A 59 6.48 4.41 -3.88
C VAL A 59 7.81 3.66 -3.92
N PHE A 60 7.73 2.34 -3.95
CA PHE A 60 8.81 1.45 -4.31
C PHE A 60 8.43 0.71 -5.59
N ASP A 61 9.11 1.07 -6.68
CA ASP A 61 8.82 0.55 -8.01
C ASP A 61 9.14 -0.95 -8.17
N PHE A 62 8.65 -1.52 -9.27
CA PHE A 62 8.75 -2.92 -9.60
C PHE A 62 10.18 -3.48 -9.55
N THR A 63 10.33 -4.61 -8.86
CA THR A 63 11.56 -5.40 -8.87
C THR A 63 11.26 -6.89 -8.98
N SER A 64 12.09 -7.61 -9.72
CA SER A 64 12.11 -9.08 -9.76
C SER A 64 13.00 -9.68 -8.65
N LYS A 65 13.70 -8.85 -7.86
CA LYS A 65 14.62 -9.32 -6.82
C LYS A 65 13.87 -9.55 -5.51
N VAL A 66 13.59 -10.81 -5.17
CA VAL A 66 12.91 -11.22 -3.92
C VAL A 66 13.52 -10.55 -2.67
N LYS A 67 14.85 -10.57 -2.54
CA LYS A 67 15.54 -9.90 -1.42
C LYS A 67 15.27 -8.40 -1.33
N LYS A 68 15.12 -7.71 -2.47
CA LYS A 68 14.81 -6.27 -2.49
C LYS A 68 13.38 -6.03 -2.03
N ILE A 69 12.39 -6.76 -2.54
CA ILE A 69 11.00 -6.57 -2.14
C ILE A 69 10.79 -6.92 -0.66
N HIS A 70 11.41 -8.00 -0.15
CA HIS A 70 11.35 -8.33 1.28
C HIS A 70 11.93 -7.21 2.15
N LYS A 71 13.05 -6.60 1.73
CA LYS A 71 13.64 -5.46 2.44
C LYS A 71 12.71 -4.23 2.45
N GLN A 72 11.83 -4.07 1.47
CA GLN A 72 10.90 -2.93 1.46
C GLN A 72 9.66 -3.21 2.30
N ILE A 73 9.10 -4.42 2.23
CA ILE A 73 8.01 -4.85 3.12
C ILE A 73 8.43 -4.73 4.58
N SER A 74 9.67 -5.11 4.94
CA SER A 74 10.14 -5.02 6.33
C SER A 74 10.19 -3.58 6.87
N LYS A 75 10.32 -2.58 6.00
CA LYS A 75 10.36 -1.15 6.37
C LYS A 75 8.98 -0.53 6.61
N LEU A 76 7.88 -1.19 6.23
CA LEU A 76 6.54 -0.69 6.48
C LEU A 76 6.37 -0.45 7.98
N LYS A 77 5.96 0.75 8.38
CA LYS A 77 5.83 1.09 9.80
C LYS A 77 4.61 1.99 9.98
N PRO A 78 3.68 1.61 10.88
CA PRO A 78 2.53 2.42 11.22
C PRO A 78 2.99 3.75 11.81
N SER A 79 2.23 4.81 11.59
CA SER A 79 2.39 6.12 12.23
C SER A 79 1.04 6.80 12.35
N LEU A 80 0.98 7.99 12.93
CA LEU A 80 -0.30 8.65 13.23
C LEU A 80 -1.16 8.83 11.96
N GLY A 81 -2.49 8.79 12.12
CA GLY A 81 -3.48 9.07 11.07
C GLY A 81 -4.52 10.13 11.49
N GLY A 82 -4.59 10.51 12.77
CA GLY A 82 -5.49 11.60 13.19
C GLY A 82 -6.97 11.24 13.14
N ASP A 83 -7.61 11.32 11.96
CA ASP A 83 -8.99 10.91 11.73
C ASP A 83 -9.14 9.48 11.21
N PRO A 84 -10.36 8.90 11.22
CA PRO A 84 -10.57 7.51 10.82
C PRO A 84 -10.47 7.18 9.32
N PRO A 85 -10.91 8.03 8.35
CA PRO A 85 -10.61 7.79 6.94
C PRO A 85 -9.14 8.10 6.62
N GLU A 86 -8.62 7.52 5.54
CA GLU A 86 -7.20 7.60 5.20
C GLU A 86 -6.99 7.91 3.70
N ALA A 87 -5.76 8.26 3.27
CA ALA A 87 -5.42 8.61 1.89
C ALA A 87 -5.31 7.40 0.93
N VAL A 88 -6.30 6.51 0.98
CA VAL A 88 -6.42 5.30 0.15
C VAL A 88 -6.41 5.66 -1.34
N ALA A 89 -7.13 6.73 -1.71
CA ALA A 89 -7.24 7.18 -3.10
C ALA A 89 -5.87 7.60 -3.66
N ASP A 90 -5.07 8.34 -2.89
CA ASP A 90 -3.69 8.71 -3.24
C ASP A 90 -2.80 7.49 -3.41
N GLY A 91 -2.90 6.52 -2.50
CA GLY A 91 -2.19 5.25 -2.61
C GLY A 91 -2.49 4.51 -3.92
N LEU A 92 -3.77 4.43 -4.30
CA LEU A 92 -4.20 3.81 -5.55
C LEU A 92 -3.79 4.65 -6.78
N TYR A 93 -3.91 5.97 -6.70
CA TYR A 93 -3.54 6.88 -7.77
C TYR A 93 -2.04 6.79 -8.09
N ASP A 94 -1.20 6.79 -7.06
CA ASP A 94 0.25 6.64 -7.21
C ASP A 94 0.63 5.23 -7.66
N ALA A 95 -0.05 4.20 -7.19
CA ALA A 95 0.14 2.85 -7.70
C ALA A 95 -0.18 2.76 -9.20
N ARG A 96 -1.18 3.51 -9.69
CA ARG A 96 -1.53 3.56 -11.11
C ARG A 96 -0.53 4.38 -11.94
N THR A 97 -0.10 5.54 -11.42
CA THR A 97 0.58 6.56 -12.23
C THR A 97 2.10 6.59 -12.06
N LYS A 98 2.62 6.17 -10.89
CA LYS A 98 4.06 6.23 -10.56
C LYS A 98 4.77 4.88 -10.66
N LEU A 99 4.04 3.76 -10.68
CA LEU A 99 4.64 2.44 -10.87
C LEU A 99 4.86 2.13 -12.36
N SER A 100 6.01 1.53 -12.67
CA SER A 100 6.42 1.17 -14.03
C SER A 100 5.80 -0.16 -14.49
N TRP A 101 4.45 -0.19 -14.57
CA TRP A 101 3.71 -1.34 -15.08
C TRP A 101 4.13 -1.68 -16.50
N ALA A 102 4.40 -2.96 -16.78
CA ALA A 102 4.59 -3.39 -18.17
C ALA A 102 3.27 -3.27 -18.94
N PRO A 103 3.27 -2.72 -20.16
CA PRO A 103 2.07 -2.62 -21.00
C PRO A 103 1.35 -3.97 -21.17
N ASP A 104 2.11 -5.03 -21.46
CA ASP A 104 1.57 -6.35 -21.79
C ASP A 104 1.54 -7.34 -20.62
N ALA A 105 1.73 -6.85 -19.39
CA ALA A 105 1.65 -7.70 -18.20
C ALA A 105 0.22 -7.88 -17.71
N TYR A 106 -0.05 -9.04 -17.11
CA TYR A 106 -1.16 -9.22 -16.17
C TYR A 106 -0.91 -8.36 -14.92
N LYS A 107 -1.78 -7.36 -14.70
CA LYS A 107 -1.62 -6.36 -13.64
C LYS A 107 -2.52 -6.73 -12.47
N VAL A 108 -1.91 -6.99 -11.32
CA VAL A 108 -2.61 -7.31 -10.06
C VAL A 108 -2.18 -6.31 -9.01
N LEU A 109 -3.14 -5.62 -8.42
CA LEU A 109 -2.97 -4.70 -7.31
C LEU A 109 -3.71 -5.28 -6.09
N LEU A 110 -3.04 -5.36 -4.95
CA LEU A 110 -3.63 -5.77 -3.69
C LEU A 110 -3.62 -4.57 -2.74
N LEU A 111 -4.80 -4.06 -2.39
CA LEU A 111 -4.99 -3.02 -1.39
C LEU A 111 -5.16 -3.67 -0.01
N ILE A 112 -4.40 -3.19 0.98
CA ILE A 112 -4.43 -3.63 2.37
C ILE A 112 -4.59 -2.40 3.26
N GLY A 113 -5.64 -2.39 4.08
CA GLY A 113 -5.95 -1.33 5.04
C GLY A 113 -7.20 -1.68 5.85
N ASP A 114 -7.42 -0.96 6.95
CA ASP A 114 -8.55 -1.17 7.88
C ASP A 114 -9.53 0.01 7.95
N ALA A 115 -9.23 1.09 7.23
CA ALA A 115 -10.01 2.32 7.16
C ALA A 115 -10.60 2.59 5.76
N PRO A 116 -11.72 3.34 5.67
CA PRO A 116 -12.26 3.80 4.39
C PRO A 116 -11.40 4.93 3.78
N PRO A 117 -11.54 5.22 2.47
CA PRO A 117 -10.93 6.40 1.86
C PRO A 117 -11.56 7.70 2.39
N HIS A 118 -10.79 8.78 2.40
CA HIS A 118 -11.34 10.15 2.37
C HIS A 118 -12.29 10.39 1.21
N GLY A 119 -13.18 11.36 1.38
CA GLY A 119 -14.15 11.77 0.40
C GLY A 119 -15.55 11.24 0.71
N ARG A 120 -16.52 12.16 0.79
CA ARG A 120 -17.94 11.87 1.10
C ARG A 120 -18.64 10.98 0.07
N ALA A 121 -18.06 10.84 -1.11
CA ALA A 121 -18.51 9.87 -2.10
C ALA A 121 -18.18 8.42 -1.70
N TYR A 122 -17.22 8.21 -0.80
CA TYR A 122 -16.64 6.92 -0.44
C TYR A 122 -16.82 6.54 1.03
N ASN A 123 -17.07 7.51 1.92
CA ASN A 123 -17.37 7.27 3.33
C ASN A 123 -18.45 8.23 3.87
N THR A 124 -19.05 7.88 5.01
CA THR A 124 -20.08 8.70 5.70
C THR A 124 -19.65 9.11 7.11
N LEU A 125 -18.35 9.06 7.41
CA LEU A 125 -17.82 9.36 8.73
C LEU A 125 -17.86 10.88 8.97
N LYS A 126 -18.30 11.28 10.16
CA LYS A 126 -18.44 12.71 10.50
C LYS A 126 -17.09 13.40 10.70
N ASP A 127 -16.09 12.63 11.10
CA ASP A 127 -14.76 13.11 11.42
C ASP A 127 -13.82 13.02 10.22
N ASP A 128 -14.34 12.95 8.98
CA ASP A 128 -13.52 13.04 7.76
C ASP A 128 -13.02 14.48 7.58
N TYR A 129 -11.73 14.69 7.82
CA TYR A 129 -11.09 15.99 7.67
C TYR A 129 -10.67 16.31 6.22
N TRP A 130 -10.86 15.36 5.29
CA TRP A 130 -10.68 15.52 3.84
C TRP A 130 -11.94 15.09 3.07
N PRO A 131 -13.10 15.74 3.31
CA PRO A 131 -14.39 15.28 2.81
C PRO A 131 -14.57 15.35 1.29
N ASP A 132 -13.67 16.03 0.58
CA ASP A 132 -13.70 16.15 -0.88
C ASP A 132 -12.68 15.21 -1.57
N GLY A 133 -11.92 14.43 -0.80
CA GLY A 133 -10.83 13.58 -1.28
C GLY A 133 -9.50 14.31 -1.26
#